data_AF-A0A8H9XWT8-F1
#
_entry.id   AF-A0A8H9XWT8-F1
#
_cell.length_a   1.000
_cell.length_b   1.000
_cell.length_c   1.000
_cell.angle_alpha   90.00
_cell.angle_beta   90.00
_cell.angle_gamma   90.00
#
_symmetry.space_group_name_H-M   'P 1'
#
loop_
_entity.id
_entity.type
_entity.pdbx_description
1 polymer ?
#
loop_
_entity_poly.entity_id
_entity_poly.type
_entity_poly.pdbx_seq_one_letter_code
_entity_poly.pdbx_strand_id
1 'polypeptide(L)'
;MTTRITFNMTSDDTLRIVDEYCHTHKLSRSQVINALLSATAPVLNDINCYYQLAGKLQSRLLSGVYQEDLPRKRNVVSAEKYCQEIWENKLFTRRVLESDRSNGVLYALKHKRHYRRDKMIGRVESRRIKDICEYQMQLFGEKAKYACFIYIERTIYNQDNPSGETPVKAAVGNAVILLAKDVIYDEYFFDLRQSFDLTQQ
;
A
#
# COMPACT_ATOMS: atom_id res chain seq x y z
N MET A 1 40.44 15.69 32.70
CA MET A 1 41.53 14.73 32.37
C MET A 1 41.83 14.88 30.89
N THR A 2 43.10 14.99 30.51
CA THR A 2 43.53 15.11 29.10
C THR A 2 44.02 13.76 28.59
N THR A 3 43.36 13.21 27.58
CA THR A 3 43.73 11.93 26.97
C THR A 3 44.68 12.20 25.81
N ARG A 4 45.89 11.62 25.84
CA ARG A 4 46.85 11.74 24.73
C ARG A 4 46.56 10.66 23.69
N ILE A 5 46.35 11.09 22.45
CA ILE A 5 46.12 10.23 21.29
C ILE A 5 47.16 10.55 20.22
N THR A 6 47.71 9.51 19.60
CA THR A 6 48.65 9.61 18.49
C THR A 6 47.93 9.22 17.21
N PHE A 7 48.00 10.07 16.19
CA PHE A 7 47.39 9.85 14.88
C PHE A 7 48.49 9.82 13.83
N ASN A 8 48.42 8.84 12.94
CA ASN A 8 49.30 8.75 11.78
C ASN A 8 48.51 9.18 10.55
N MET A 9 49.00 10.20 9.85
CA MET A 9 48.46 10.60 8.55
C MET A 9 49.24 9.91 7.44
N THR A 10 48.52 9.31 6.50
CA THR A 10 49.10 8.62 5.34
C THR A 10 49.16 9.50 4.09
N SER A 11 48.49 10.66 4.10
CA SER A 11 48.44 11.60 2.98
C SER A 11 49.18 12.89 3.32
N ASP A 12 50.27 13.14 2.61
CA ASP A 12 51.08 14.37 2.74
C ASP A 12 50.27 15.62 2.36
N ASP A 13 49.38 15.52 1.38
CA ASP A 13 48.50 16.63 1.00
C ASP A 13 47.54 17.05 2.12
N THR A 14 47.03 16.08 2.89
CA THR A 14 46.14 16.36 4.02
C THR A 14 46.89 17.10 5.13
N LEU A 15 48.13 16.70 5.40
CA LEU A 15 48.98 17.38 6.39
C LEU A 15 49.28 18.82 5.96
N ARG A 16 49.60 19.05 4.68
CA ARG A 16 49.84 20.40 4.14
C ARG A 16 48.63 21.31 4.32
N ILE A 17 47.42 20.83 4.03
CA ILE A 17 46.17 21.61 4.18
C ILE A 17 45.93 21.98 5.65
N VAL A 18 46.12 21.03 6.57
CA VAL A 18 45.98 21.28 8.01
C VAL A 18 47.01 22.31 8.48
N ASP A 19 48.24 22.23 8.00
CA ASP A 19 49.31 23.17 8.34
C ASP A 19 49.03 24.58 7.85
N GLU A 20 48.54 24.72 6.62
CA GLU A 20 48.14 26.00 6.05
C GLU A 20 46.99 26.65 6.84
N TYR A 21 46.01 25.84 7.26
CA TYR A 21 44.93 26.30 8.13
C TYR A 21 45.44 26.72 9.52
N CYS A 22 46.34 25.93 10.12
CA CYS A 22 46.96 26.27 11.41
C CYS A 22 47.73 27.60 11.33
N HIS A 23 48.49 27.79 10.24
CA HIS A 23 49.28 28.99 10.02
C HIS A 23 48.39 30.23 9.84
N THR A 24 47.37 30.13 9.01
CA THR A 24 46.41 31.20 8.72
C THR A 24 45.64 31.64 9.96
N HIS A 25 45.22 30.68 10.79
CA HIS A 25 44.39 30.95 11.97
C HIS A 25 45.17 31.05 13.29
N LYS A 26 46.51 30.94 13.27
CA LYS A 26 47.39 30.97 14.45
C LYS A 26 46.98 29.97 15.54
N LEU A 27 46.58 28.77 15.13
CA LEU A 27 46.19 27.68 16.03
C LEU A 27 47.24 26.57 16.02
N SER A 28 47.35 25.82 17.12
CA SER A 28 48.16 24.61 17.10
C SER A 28 47.44 23.49 16.33
N ARG A 29 48.21 22.59 15.72
CA ARG A 29 47.66 21.37 15.08
C ARG A 29 46.73 20.60 16.02
N SER A 30 47.09 20.50 17.30
CA SER A 30 46.27 19.81 18.29
C SER A 30 44.94 20.51 18.56
N GLN A 31 44.89 21.85 18.55
CA GLN A 31 43.65 22.60 18.69
C GLN A 31 42.73 22.41 17.47
N VAL A 32 43.30 22.45 16.26
CA VAL A 32 42.54 22.24 15.01
C VAL A 32 41.98 20.82 14.95
N ILE A 33 42.80 19.81 15.25
CA ILE A 33 42.37 18.41 15.26
C ILE A 33 41.30 18.18 16.34
N ASN A 34 41.47 18.75 17.54
CA ASN A 34 40.46 18.64 18.59
C ASN A 34 39.13 19.29 18.19
N ALA A 35 39.16 20.46 17.54
CA ALA A 35 37.97 21.14 17.04
C ALA A 35 37.25 20.31 15.96
N LEU A 36 38.00 19.75 15.01
CA LEU A 36 37.45 18.87 13.96
C LEU A 36 36.83 17.60 14.55
N LEU A 37 37.51 16.94 15.48
CA LEU A 37 36.98 15.76 16.18
C LEU A 37 35.74 16.12 17.01
N SER A 38 35.74 17.27 17.70
CA SER A 38 34.60 17.72 18.49
C SER A 38 33.38 18.05 17.61
N ALA A 39 33.60 18.60 16.42
CA ALA A 39 32.53 18.90 15.46
C ALA A 39 31.98 17.65 14.78
N THR A 40 32.82 16.64 14.54
CA THR A 40 32.44 15.41 13.83
C THR A 40 31.94 14.30 14.76
N ALA A 41 32.32 14.31 16.03
CA ALA A 41 31.89 13.32 17.02
C ALA A 41 30.36 13.17 17.15
N PRO A 42 29.54 14.24 17.19
CA PRO A 42 28.09 14.11 17.22
C PRO A 42 27.54 13.39 15.98
N VAL A 43 28.03 13.76 14.79
CA VAL A 43 27.60 13.15 13.53
C VAL A 43 27.98 11.66 13.48
N LEU A 44 29.20 11.32 13.92
CA LEU A 44 29.64 9.93 14.02
C LEU A 44 28.82 9.14 15.05
N ASN A 45 28.43 9.78 16.15
CA ASN A 45 27.56 9.16 17.16
C ASN A 45 26.15 8.91 16.60
N ASP A 46 25.59 9.85 15.84
CA ASP A 46 24.30 9.68 15.18
C ASP A 46 24.35 8.54 14.16
N ILE A 47 25.40 8.51 13.32
CA ILE A 47 25.62 7.42 12.36
C ILE A 47 25.70 6.07 13.09
N ASN A 48 26.49 5.97 14.15
CA ASN A 48 26.58 4.75 14.96
C ASN A 48 25.24 4.37 15.59
N CYS A 49 24.47 5.34 16.08
CA CYS A 49 23.13 5.11 16.61
C CYS A 49 22.21 4.51 15.53
N TYR A 50 22.20 5.07 14.32
CA TYR A 50 21.43 4.53 13.21
C TYR A 50 21.85 3.12 12.82
N TYR A 51 23.15 2.82 12.78
CA TYR A 51 23.63 1.45 12.52
C TYR A 51 23.21 0.48 13.63
N GLN A 52 23.27 0.89 14.90
CA GLN A 52 22.81 0.06 16.01
C GLN A 52 21.29 -0.15 15.97
N LEU A 53 20.52 0.87 15.62
CA LEU A 53 19.08 0.77 15.44
C LEU A 53 18.73 -0.15 14.27
N ALA A 54 19.43 -0.04 13.15
CA ALA A 54 19.27 -0.92 12.00
C ALA A 54 19.63 -2.37 12.36
N GLY A 55 20.73 -2.60 13.10
CA GLY A 55 21.11 -3.92 13.58
C GLY A 55 20.10 -4.51 14.57
N LYS A 56 19.54 -3.68 15.47
CA LYS A 56 18.43 -4.07 16.36
C LYS A 56 17.16 -4.39 15.57
N LEU A 57 16.85 -3.62 14.54
CA LEU A 57 15.70 -3.88 13.68
C LEU A 57 15.88 -5.17 12.89
N GLN A 58 17.05 -5.37 12.28
CA GLN A 58 17.39 -6.59 11.54
C GLN A 58 17.37 -7.82 12.43
N SER A 59 17.97 -7.76 13.63
CA SER A 59 17.90 -8.86 14.60
C SER A 59 16.47 -9.12 15.06
N ARG A 60 15.63 -8.09 15.29
CA ARG A 60 14.21 -8.28 15.61
C ARG A 60 13.43 -8.94 14.46
N LEU A 61 13.68 -8.53 13.22
CA LEU A 61 13.05 -9.13 12.03
C LEU A 61 13.47 -10.60 11.85
N LEU A 62 14.74 -10.93 12.08
CA LEU A 62 15.30 -12.26 11.84
C LEU A 62 15.14 -13.22 13.02
N SER A 63 15.03 -12.72 14.25
CA SER A 63 14.93 -13.55 15.46
C SER A 63 13.55 -14.18 15.67
N GLY A 64 12.57 -13.90 14.80
CA GLY A 64 11.20 -14.42 14.97
C GLY A 64 10.45 -13.87 16.18
N VAL A 65 11.08 -12.99 16.99
CA VAL A 65 10.53 -12.41 18.23
C VAL A 65 9.31 -11.51 17.97
N TYR A 66 9.06 -11.11 16.73
CA TYR A 66 7.75 -10.55 16.32
C TYR A 66 6.58 -11.55 16.38
N GLN A 67 6.80 -12.85 16.65
CA GLN A 67 5.73 -13.78 17.04
C GLN A 67 5.50 -13.87 18.56
N GLU A 68 6.43 -13.41 19.41
CA GLU A 68 6.37 -13.64 20.86
C GLU A 68 6.20 -12.36 21.71
N ASP A 69 6.75 -11.21 21.30
CA ASP A 69 6.76 -9.97 22.13
C ASP A 69 5.78 -8.86 21.69
N LEU A 70 5.00 -9.06 20.62
CA LEU A 70 3.72 -8.37 20.58
C LEU A 70 2.97 -8.86 21.82
N PRO A 71 2.39 -7.99 22.68
CA PRO A 71 1.45 -8.50 23.66
C PRO A 71 0.47 -9.30 22.82
N ARG A 72 0.45 -10.63 23.00
CA ARG A 72 -0.73 -11.40 22.69
C ARG A 72 -1.77 -10.77 23.60
N LYS A 73 -2.41 -9.70 23.13
CA LYS A 73 -3.83 -9.50 23.37
C LYS A 73 -4.36 -10.86 22.98
N ARG A 74 -4.54 -11.72 23.99
CA ARG A 74 -5.61 -12.70 23.93
C ARG A 74 -6.78 -11.82 23.57
N ASN A 75 -7.12 -11.78 22.28
CA ASN A 75 -8.37 -11.18 21.89
C ASN A 75 -9.36 -11.94 22.77
N VAL A 76 -9.96 -11.24 23.74
CA VAL A 76 -11.00 -11.77 24.64
C VAL A 76 -12.30 -11.98 23.82
N VAL A 77 -12.13 -12.14 22.52
CA VAL A 77 -12.98 -11.79 21.40
C VAL A 77 -12.48 -12.74 20.31
N SER A 78 -13.28 -13.71 19.90
CA SER A 78 -12.91 -14.65 18.83
C SER A 78 -12.41 -13.89 17.60
N ALA A 79 -11.52 -14.50 16.78
CA ALA A 79 -11.07 -13.88 15.53
C ALA A 79 -12.26 -13.39 14.67
N GLU A 80 -13.38 -14.10 14.74
CA GLU A 80 -14.67 -13.71 14.17
C GLU A 80 -15.17 -12.35 14.68
N LYS A 81 -15.17 -12.12 15.99
CA LYS A 81 -15.63 -10.86 16.57
C LYS A 81 -14.65 -9.70 16.31
N TYR A 82 -13.36 -9.98 16.12
CA TYR A 82 -12.38 -8.99 15.64
C TYR A 82 -12.58 -8.63 14.16
N CYS A 83 -12.78 -9.62 13.29
CA CYS A 83 -13.12 -9.38 11.88
C CYS A 83 -14.46 -8.64 11.74
N GLN A 84 -15.44 -8.97 12.58
CA GLN A 84 -16.73 -8.29 12.64
C GLN A 84 -16.57 -6.82 13.07
N GLU A 85 -15.72 -6.52 14.06
CA GLU A 85 -15.44 -5.15 14.48
C GLU A 85 -14.81 -4.31 13.36
N ILE A 86 -13.89 -4.89 12.58
CA ILE A 86 -13.32 -4.27 11.38
C ILE A 86 -14.42 -4.02 10.35
N TRP A 87 -15.24 -5.04 10.11
CA TRP A 87 -16.32 -5.01 9.13
C TRP A 87 -17.37 -3.95 9.47
N GLU A 88 -17.71 -3.77 10.74
CA GLU A 88 -18.73 -2.82 11.19
C GLU A 88 -18.20 -1.38 11.29
N ASN A 89 -16.94 -1.18 11.68
CA ASN A 89 -16.41 0.16 11.96
C ASN A 89 -15.61 0.79 10.82
N LYS A 90 -14.99 -0.04 9.97
CA LYS A 90 -14.01 0.39 8.94
C LYS A 90 -14.43 0.05 7.52
N LEU A 91 -15.36 -0.88 7.34
CA LEU A 91 -15.94 -1.21 6.05
C LEU A 91 -17.40 -0.79 6.00
N PHE A 92 -17.83 -0.29 4.84
CA PHE A 92 -19.24 -0.11 4.55
C PHE A 92 -19.60 -1.05 3.40
N THR A 93 -20.68 -1.81 3.58
CA THR A 93 -21.12 -2.79 2.60
C THR A 93 -22.45 -2.40 2.00
N ARG A 94 -22.54 -2.41 0.68
CA ARG A 94 -23.80 -2.17 -0.03
C ARG A 94 -24.08 -3.30 -1.00
N ARG A 95 -25.26 -3.90 -0.91
CA ARG A 95 -25.76 -4.84 -1.91
C ARG A 95 -26.27 -4.06 -3.12
N VAL A 96 -25.89 -4.50 -4.31
CA VAL A 96 -26.28 -3.91 -5.57
C VAL A 96 -26.66 -5.02 -6.53
N LEU A 97 -27.80 -4.86 -7.20
CA LEU A 97 -28.11 -5.63 -8.39
C LEU A 97 -27.44 -4.94 -9.58
N GLU A 98 -26.44 -5.59 -10.15
CA GLU A 98 -25.75 -5.11 -11.35
C GLU A 98 -26.40 -5.75 -12.57
N SER A 99 -26.67 -4.92 -13.58
CA SER A 99 -27.14 -5.38 -14.87
C SER A 99 -26.55 -4.49 -15.96
N ASP A 100 -25.92 -5.12 -16.93
CA ASP A 100 -25.47 -4.46 -18.16
C ASP A 100 -26.63 -3.76 -18.92
N ARG A 101 -27.88 -4.20 -18.67
CA ARG A 101 -29.12 -3.65 -19.24
C ARG A 101 -29.73 -2.49 -18.47
N SER A 102 -29.06 -1.94 -17.46
CA SER A 102 -29.60 -0.84 -16.65
C SER A 102 -29.99 0.41 -17.44
N ASN A 103 -29.48 0.59 -18.67
CA ASN A 103 -29.86 1.67 -19.60
C ASN A 103 -30.86 1.24 -20.70
N GLY A 104 -31.46 0.04 -20.58
CA GLY A 104 -32.43 -0.50 -21.54
C GLY A 104 -31.82 -1.28 -22.71
N VAL A 105 -32.65 -2.11 -23.34
CA VAL A 105 -32.27 -3.05 -24.41
C VAL A 105 -31.74 -2.33 -25.67
N LEU A 106 -32.40 -1.25 -26.09
CA LEU A 106 -32.00 -0.47 -27.28
C LEU A 106 -30.63 0.20 -27.11
N TYR A 107 -30.32 0.69 -25.90
CA TYR A 107 -29.01 1.25 -25.60
C TYR A 107 -27.92 0.18 -25.64
N ALA A 108 -28.22 -1.03 -25.13
CA ALA A 108 -27.30 -2.15 -25.18
C ALA A 108 -26.99 -2.57 -26.63
N LEU A 109 -28.02 -2.70 -27.48
CA LEU A 109 -27.86 -3.06 -28.90
C LEU A 109 -27.09 -2.00 -29.71
N LYS A 110 -27.38 -0.70 -29.48
CA LYS A 110 -26.81 0.41 -30.26
C LYS A 110 -25.38 0.80 -29.85
N HIS A 111 -25.04 0.69 -28.56
CA HIS A 111 -23.76 1.23 -28.02
C HIS A 111 -22.91 0.20 -27.26
N LYS A 112 -23.46 -0.99 -26.98
CA LYS A 112 -22.81 -2.01 -26.14
C LYS A 112 -22.92 -3.40 -26.78
N ARG A 113 -22.28 -3.60 -27.94
CA ARG A 113 -22.15 -4.93 -28.54
C ARG A 113 -21.22 -5.80 -27.68
N HIS A 114 -21.81 -6.59 -26.79
CA HIS A 114 -21.11 -7.61 -26.01
C HIS A 114 -20.95 -8.88 -26.86
N TYR A 115 -19.94 -8.90 -27.74
CA TYR A 115 -19.49 -10.14 -28.37
C TYR A 115 -18.68 -10.98 -27.36
N ARG A 116 -19.33 -11.36 -26.25
CA ARG A 116 -18.70 -12.17 -25.19
C ARG A 116 -18.42 -13.58 -25.72
N ARG A 117 -17.14 -13.86 -25.92
CA ARG A 117 -16.66 -15.20 -26.28
C ARG A 117 -16.53 -16.10 -25.04
N ASP A 118 -16.33 -15.50 -23.87
CA ASP A 118 -16.09 -16.17 -22.59
C ASP A 118 -17.04 -15.67 -21.48
N LYS A 119 -16.83 -16.17 -20.25
CA LYS A 119 -17.54 -15.73 -19.05
C LYS A 119 -16.87 -14.55 -18.35
N MET A 120 -15.85 -13.94 -18.94
CA MET A 120 -15.06 -12.89 -18.27
C MET A 120 -15.85 -11.57 -18.18
N ILE A 121 -15.36 -10.67 -17.33
CA ILE A 121 -15.90 -9.31 -17.22
C ILE A 121 -15.49 -8.54 -18.48
N GLY A 122 -16.49 -8.08 -19.24
CA GLY A 122 -16.26 -7.33 -20.47
C GLY A 122 -15.97 -5.85 -20.22
N ARG A 123 -15.43 -5.14 -21.22
CA ARG A 123 -15.13 -3.69 -21.13
C ARG A 123 -16.31 -2.83 -20.70
N VAL A 124 -17.49 -3.15 -21.20
CA VAL A 124 -18.71 -2.39 -20.91
C VAL A 124 -19.20 -2.62 -19.48
N GLU A 125 -19.17 -3.87 -19.02
CA GLU A 125 -19.50 -4.25 -17.65
C GLU A 125 -18.52 -3.62 -16.67
N SER A 126 -17.21 -3.68 -16.97
CA SER A 126 -16.16 -3.04 -16.18
C SER A 126 -16.36 -1.53 -16.04
N ARG A 127 -16.74 -0.82 -17.12
CA ARG A 127 -17.09 0.61 -17.03
C ARG A 127 -18.29 0.83 -16.13
N ARG A 128 -19.34 0.02 -16.26
CA ARG A 128 -20.54 0.16 -15.44
C ARG A 128 -20.24 -0.08 -13.96
N ILE A 129 -19.47 -1.13 -13.65
CA ILE A 129 -18.99 -1.42 -12.29
C ILE A 129 -18.20 -0.23 -11.73
N LYS A 130 -17.30 0.34 -12.54
CA LYS A 130 -16.52 1.53 -12.15
C LYS A 130 -17.42 2.72 -11.84
N ASP A 131 -18.37 3.05 -12.73
CA ASP A 131 -19.32 4.16 -12.52
C ASP A 131 -20.12 3.98 -11.23
N ILE A 132 -20.58 2.75 -10.94
CA ILE A 132 -21.30 2.44 -9.71
C ILE A 132 -20.39 2.64 -8.50
N CYS A 133 -19.16 2.13 -8.53
CA CYS A 133 -18.21 2.28 -7.43
C CYS A 133 -17.87 3.75 -7.16
N GLU A 134 -17.60 4.54 -8.21
CA GLU A 134 -17.31 5.97 -8.10
C GLU A 134 -18.51 6.73 -7.52
N TYR A 135 -19.72 6.44 -8.00
CA TYR A 135 -20.94 7.02 -7.43
C TYR A 135 -21.12 6.66 -5.96
N GLN A 136 -20.87 5.42 -5.56
CA GLN A 136 -20.96 5.01 -4.15
C GLN A 136 -19.90 5.69 -3.29
N MET A 137 -18.67 5.84 -3.79
CA MET A 137 -17.61 6.57 -3.09
C MET A 137 -17.98 8.05 -2.90
N GLN A 138 -18.54 8.70 -3.94
CA GLN A 138 -18.99 10.09 -3.85
C GLN A 138 -20.10 10.29 -2.82
N LEU A 139 -21.08 9.37 -2.75
CA LEU A 139 -22.15 9.41 -1.74
C LEU A 139 -21.61 9.29 -0.30
N PHE A 140 -20.54 8.52 -0.10
CA PHE A 140 -19.89 8.36 1.20
C PHE A 140 -18.86 9.48 1.53
N GLY A 141 -18.53 10.33 0.55
CA GLY A 141 -17.61 11.46 0.70
C GLY A 141 -16.19 11.03 1.07
N GLU A 142 -15.49 11.85 1.86
CA GLU A 142 -14.10 11.61 2.31
C GLU A 142 -13.91 10.34 3.17
N LYS A 143 -15.01 9.67 3.54
CA LYS A 143 -14.96 8.46 4.37
C LYS A 143 -14.56 7.21 3.59
N ALA A 144 -14.65 7.19 2.27
CA ALA A 144 -14.31 6.00 1.46
C ALA A 144 -13.21 6.34 0.45
N LYS A 145 -12.02 5.75 0.64
CA LYS A 145 -10.88 5.92 -0.28
C LYS A 145 -10.80 4.83 -1.34
N TYR A 146 -11.34 3.66 -1.05
CA TYR A 146 -11.30 2.50 -1.93
C TYR A 146 -12.68 1.83 -2.03
N ALA A 147 -12.97 1.28 -3.21
CA ALA A 147 -14.15 0.47 -3.46
C ALA A 147 -13.74 -0.88 -4.07
N CYS A 148 -14.23 -1.97 -3.50
CA CYS A 148 -14.10 -3.31 -4.05
C CYS A 148 -15.49 -3.82 -4.46
N PHE A 149 -15.63 -4.19 -5.72
CA PHE A 149 -16.86 -4.77 -6.24
C PHE A 149 -16.72 -6.27 -6.32
N ILE A 150 -17.64 -7.00 -5.70
CA ILE A 150 -17.63 -8.46 -5.65
C ILE A 150 -18.97 -8.97 -6.16
N TYR A 151 -18.95 -9.72 -7.26
CA TYR A 151 -20.12 -10.51 -7.64
C TYR A 151 -20.29 -11.67 -6.67
N ILE A 152 -21.45 -11.73 -6.01
CA ILE A 152 -21.87 -12.91 -5.24
C ILE A 152 -22.39 -13.98 -6.21
N GLU A 153 -23.19 -13.53 -7.18
CA GLU A 153 -23.79 -14.38 -8.19
C GLU A 153 -23.81 -13.61 -9.51
N ARG A 154 -23.42 -14.26 -10.60
CA ARG A 154 -23.40 -13.63 -11.92
C ARG A 154 -23.81 -14.62 -13.00
N THR A 155 -24.82 -14.24 -13.75
CA THR A 155 -25.40 -15.06 -14.81
C THR A 155 -25.25 -14.33 -16.14
N ILE A 156 -24.74 -15.05 -17.15
CA ILE A 156 -24.68 -14.57 -18.52
C ILE A 156 -25.75 -15.32 -19.32
N TYR A 157 -26.60 -14.58 -20.01
CA TYR A 157 -27.65 -15.16 -20.83
C TYR A 157 -27.65 -14.56 -22.24
N ASN A 158 -28.09 -15.36 -23.21
CA ASN A 158 -28.29 -14.90 -24.56
C ASN A 158 -29.55 -14.03 -24.62
N GLN A 159 -29.45 -12.93 -25.35
CA GLN A 159 -30.59 -12.11 -25.68
C GLN A 159 -31.25 -12.66 -26.93
N ASP A 160 -32.57 -12.80 -26.89
CA ASP A 160 -33.37 -13.10 -28.08
C ASP A 160 -33.24 -11.90 -29.03
N ASN A 161 -32.40 -12.08 -30.04
CA ASN A 161 -32.23 -11.10 -31.09
C ASN A 161 -33.28 -11.34 -32.19
N PRO A 162 -33.67 -10.30 -32.94
CA PRO A 162 -34.37 -10.50 -34.21
C PRO A 162 -33.55 -11.44 -35.11
N SER A 163 -34.25 -12.35 -35.79
CA SER A 163 -33.68 -13.41 -36.60
C SER A 163 -32.69 -12.86 -37.64
N GLY A 164 -31.42 -13.30 -37.57
CA GLY A 164 -30.36 -12.93 -38.51
C GLY A 164 -29.17 -12.18 -37.91
N GLU A 165 -29.27 -11.70 -36.66
CA GLU A 165 -28.15 -11.01 -35.99
C GLU A 165 -27.39 -11.92 -34.99
N THR A 166 -26.10 -11.64 -34.83
CA THR A 166 -25.22 -12.37 -33.89
C THR A 166 -25.72 -12.19 -32.45
N PRO A 167 -25.94 -13.28 -31.67
CA PRO A 167 -26.58 -13.22 -30.36
C PRO A 167 -25.83 -12.30 -29.40
N VAL A 168 -26.54 -11.30 -28.86
CA VAL A 168 -25.99 -10.40 -27.85
C VAL A 168 -26.08 -11.08 -26.49
N LYS A 169 -24.97 -11.13 -25.74
CA LYS A 169 -24.95 -11.70 -24.39
C LYS A 169 -25.02 -10.60 -23.34
N ALA A 170 -25.91 -10.74 -22.37
CA ALA A 170 -26.03 -9.83 -21.23
C ALA A 170 -25.59 -10.52 -19.94
N ALA A 171 -24.92 -9.78 -19.05
CA ALA A 171 -24.67 -10.21 -17.69
C ALA A 171 -25.66 -9.52 -16.73
N VAL A 172 -26.09 -10.28 -15.72
CA VAL A 172 -26.84 -9.78 -14.57
C VAL A 172 -26.34 -10.52 -13.34
N GLY A 173 -26.19 -9.81 -12.23
CA GLY A 173 -25.66 -10.41 -11.03
C GLY A 173 -25.95 -9.65 -9.75
N ASN A 174 -26.06 -10.41 -8.68
CA ASN A 174 -26.07 -9.88 -7.33
C ASN A 174 -24.62 -9.58 -6.93
N ALA A 175 -24.37 -8.36 -6.48
CA ALA A 175 -23.05 -7.91 -6.07
C ALA A 175 -23.07 -7.23 -4.72
N VAL A 176 -21.91 -7.22 -4.07
CA VAL A 176 -21.62 -6.41 -2.91
C VAL A 176 -20.48 -5.47 -3.25
N ILE A 177 -20.65 -4.22 -2.85
CA ILE A 177 -19.62 -3.19 -2.89
C ILE A 177 -19.13 -2.99 -1.47
N LEU A 178 -17.84 -3.22 -1.27
CA LEU A 178 -17.12 -2.92 -0.04
C LEU A 178 -16.43 -1.57 -0.21
N LEU A 179 -16.77 -0.62 0.64
CA LEU A 179 -16.13 0.68 0.71
C LEU A 179 -15.21 0.72 1.91
N ALA A 180 -13.92 0.96 1.67
CA ALA A 180 -12.91 1.01 2.71
C ALA A 180 -12.40 2.45 2.93
N LYS A 181 -12.26 2.83 4.21
CA LYS A 181 -11.75 4.15 4.59
C LYS A 181 -10.24 4.29 4.40
N ASP A 182 -9.52 3.19 4.63
CA ASP A 182 -8.08 3.12 4.49
C ASP A 182 -7.64 1.70 4.11
N VAL A 183 -6.42 1.58 3.57
CA VAL A 183 -5.76 0.31 3.24
C VAL A 183 -4.78 -0.12 4.32
N ILE A 184 -4.59 0.71 5.36
CA ILE A 184 -3.77 0.38 6.53
C ILE A 184 -4.70 0.13 7.72
N TYR A 185 -4.54 -1.02 8.36
CA TYR A 185 -5.25 -1.35 9.59
C TYR A 185 -4.32 -2.10 10.55
N ASP A 186 -4.24 -1.61 11.79
CA ASP A 186 -3.42 -2.21 12.85
C ASP A 186 -1.95 -2.42 12.43
N GLU A 187 -1.36 -1.40 11.77
CA GLU A 187 0.00 -1.41 11.18
C GLU A 187 0.20 -2.35 9.98
N TYR A 188 -0.82 -3.13 9.60
CA TYR A 188 -0.80 -3.95 8.39
C TYR A 188 -1.32 -3.19 7.18
N PHE A 189 -0.56 -3.22 6.09
CA PHE A 189 -0.97 -2.70 4.79
C PHE A 189 -1.62 -3.79 3.95
N PHE A 190 -2.86 -3.56 3.55
CA PHE A 190 -3.62 -4.40 2.64
C PHE A 190 -3.38 -3.90 1.21
N ASP A 191 -2.44 -4.52 0.50
CA ASP A 191 -2.19 -4.20 -0.91
C ASP A 191 -3.31 -4.74 -1.81
N LEU A 192 -4.39 -3.97 -1.92
CA LEU A 192 -5.52 -4.33 -2.77
C LEU A 192 -5.17 -4.35 -4.26
N ARG A 193 -3.98 -3.85 -4.67
CA ARG A 193 -3.54 -3.86 -6.07
C ARG A 193 -3.12 -5.24 -6.56
N GLN A 194 -2.62 -6.09 -5.66
CA GLN A 194 -2.13 -7.44 -5.98
C GLN A 194 -3.19 -8.53 -5.79
N SER A 195 -4.28 -8.24 -5.08
CA SER A 195 -5.37 -9.20 -4.85
C SER A 195 -6.30 -9.43 -6.05
N PHE A 196 -5.98 -8.87 -7.23
CA PHE A 196 -6.77 -9.02 -8.46
C PHE A 196 -6.32 -10.15 -9.39
N ASP A 197 -5.43 -11.03 -8.93
CA ASP A 197 -5.11 -12.27 -9.65
C ASP A 197 -5.68 -13.46 -8.87
N LEU A 198 -6.87 -13.94 -9.25
CA LEU A 198 -7.28 -15.35 -9.14
C LEU A 198 -8.72 -15.53 -9.64
N THR A 199 -8.86 -15.75 -10.95
CA THR A 199 -9.76 -16.77 -11.50
C THR A 199 -9.22 -17.20 -12.87
N GLN A 200 -8.20 -18.03 -12.85
CA GLN A 200 -8.01 -19.08 -13.86
C GLN A 200 -8.11 -20.42 -13.15
N GLN A 201 -9.32 -20.97 -13.11
CA GLN A 201 -9.58 -22.41 -13.11
C GLN A 201 -10.79 -22.64 -14.00
#